data_AF-A0A2D7VUV1-F1
#
_entry.id   AF-A0A2D7VUV1-F1
#
_cell.length_a   1.000
_cell.length_b   1.000
_cell.length_c   1.000
_cell.angle_alpha   90.00
_cell.angle_beta   90.00
_cell.angle_gamma   90.00
#
_symmetry.space_group_name_H-M   'P 1'
#
loop_
_entity.id
_entity.type
_entity.pdbx_description
1 polymer ?
#
loop_
_entity_poly.entity_id
_entity_poly.type
_entity_poly.pdbx_seq_one_letter_code
_entity_poly.pdbx_strand_id
1 'polypeptide(L)'
;GLRVALPNEFFQRKIFEQEGTANLINNNNFREFLRGLYFKVDSPTENGSSFIFDLLDGDNDPENDARIDLFYTFKTLTGETCEENTQDPIETVLRLNFDAISVNTFDNELNPSIASTLANPNIDDGEENLYVRGGDGIVSVIELFGEDLDGNGVADELEFLRDQEWLINEANLIFYVNRDIVPSGDNEPLRLVIYETGNDNFLADLPLDPTSGEEPFEALVDHYGPLERGTDANGDFYKIRITNHVSNLINSDSTNVPLALVVSQNVTVFDFQDLENSQAPGIDNVPASTVVSPEGTVLHGNRTSNEAKRLKLQIFYTEPN
;
A
#
# COMPACT_ATOMS: atom_id res chain seq x y z
N GLY A 1 -22.51 -6.13 -4.83
CA GLY A 1 -21.64 -7.17 -5.42
C GLY A 1 -21.93 -7.39 -6.90
N LEU A 2 -20.90 -7.76 -7.65
CA LEU A 2 -20.99 -8.23 -9.04
C LEU A 2 -21.37 -9.72 -9.04
N ARG A 3 -22.38 -10.12 -9.83
CA ARG A 3 -22.74 -11.54 -10.02
C ARG A 3 -22.64 -11.89 -11.51
N VAL A 4 -21.76 -12.83 -11.85
CA VAL A 4 -21.50 -13.23 -13.23
C VAL A 4 -21.75 -14.72 -13.39
N ALA A 5 -22.46 -15.10 -14.45
CA ALA A 5 -22.61 -16.49 -14.83
C ALA A 5 -21.29 -17.00 -15.42
N LEU A 6 -20.71 -18.02 -14.79
CA LEU A 6 -19.47 -18.63 -15.26
C LEU A 6 -19.75 -19.75 -16.29
N PRO A 7 -18.78 -20.11 -17.15
CA PRO A 7 -18.99 -21.13 -18.18
C PRO A 7 -19.25 -22.53 -17.59
N ASN A 8 -20.49 -23.03 -17.68
CA ASN A 8 -20.88 -24.33 -17.11
C ASN A 8 -20.00 -25.49 -17.60
N GLU A 9 -19.66 -25.54 -18.90
CA GLU A 9 -18.83 -26.61 -19.45
C GLU A 9 -17.44 -26.69 -18.82
N PHE A 10 -16.87 -25.55 -18.41
CA PHE A 10 -15.57 -25.54 -17.74
C PHE A 10 -15.65 -26.27 -16.40
N PHE A 11 -16.61 -25.92 -15.55
CA PHE A 11 -16.78 -26.52 -14.23
C PHE A 11 -17.31 -27.94 -14.31
N GLN A 12 -18.14 -28.27 -15.31
CA GLN A 12 -18.54 -29.64 -15.60
C GLN A 12 -17.31 -30.52 -15.83
N ARG A 13 -16.42 -30.13 -16.74
CA ARG A 13 -15.23 -30.92 -17.08
C ARG A 13 -14.17 -30.94 -15.98
N LYS A 14 -13.97 -29.81 -15.29
CA LYS A 14 -12.90 -29.65 -14.29
C LYS A 14 -13.29 -30.12 -12.89
N ILE A 15 -14.58 -30.24 -12.58
CA ILE A 15 -15.02 -30.69 -11.26
C ILE A 15 -15.82 -31.98 -11.42
N PHE A 16 -17.01 -31.93 -12.01
CA PHE A 16 -17.93 -33.07 -11.97
C PHE A 16 -17.44 -34.28 -12.78
N GLU A 17 -16.89 -34.09 -13.98
CA GLU A 17 -16.31 -35.18 -14.79
C GLU A 17 -14.99 -35.73 -14.22
N GLN A 18 -14.44 -35.13 -13.16
CA GLN A 18 -13.29 -35.67 -12.43
C GLN A 18 -13.69 -36.67 -11.33
N GLU A 19 -14.98 -37.01 -11.20
CA GLU A 19 -15.47 -38.02 -10.29
C GLU A 19 -14.70 -39.35 -10.43
N GLY A 20 -14.31 -39.94 -9.30
CA GLY A 20 -13.55 -41.20 -9.27
C GLY A 20 -12.09 -41.09 -9.73
N THR A 21 -11.63 -39.92 -10.17
CA THR A 21 -10.22 -39.71 -10.55
C THR A 21 -9.36 -39.35 -9.34
N ALA A 22 -8.04 -39.43 -9.51
CA ALA A 22 -7.10 -39.04 -8.47
C ALA A 22 -7.17 -37.55 -8.10
N ASN A 23 -7.68 -36.70 -9.00
CA ASN A 23 -7.73 -35.25 -8.81
C ASN A 23 -8.66 -34.83 -7.67
N LEU A 24 -9.70 -35.61 -7.36
CA LEU A 24 -10.68 -35.31 -6.31
C LEU A 24 -10.49 -36.12 -5.02
N ILE A 25 -9.38 -36.87 -4.90
CA ILE A 25 -9.13 -37.70 -3.70
C ILE A 25 -8.93 -36.83 -2.45
N ASN A 26 -8.27 -35.68 -2.59
CA ASN A 26 -8.02 -34.76 -1.51
C ASN A 26 -7.78 -33.33 -2.03
N ASN A 27 -7.73 -32.38 -1.10
CA ASN A 27 -7.58 -30.96 -1.42
C ASN A 27 -6.26 -30.61 -2.13
N ASN A 28 -5.16 -31.28 -1.81
CA ASN A 28 -3.86 -31.03 -2.46
C ASN A 28 -3.91 -31.42 -3.93
N ASN A 29 -4.45 -32.62 -4.24
CA ASN A 29 -4.60 -33.08 -5.61
C ASN A 29 -5.53 -32.14 -6.41
N PHE A 30 -6.60 -31.66 -5.78
CA PHE A 30 -7.52 -30.72 -6.41
C PHE A 30 -6.86 -29.37 -6.72
N ARG A 31 -6.10 -28.83 -5.76
CA ARG A 31 -5.34 -27.57 -5.92
C ARG A 31 -4.31 -27.68 -7.05
N GLU A 32 -3.56 -28.77 -7.11
CA GLU A 32 -2.59 -29.03 -8.19
C GLU A 32 -3.25 -29.17 -9.58
N PHE A 33 -4.44 -29.78 -9.62
CA PHE A 33 -5.19 -29.97 -10.86
C PHE A 33 -5.86 -28.68 -11.37
N LEU A 34 -6.54 -27.94 -10.49
CA LEU A 34 -7.30 -26.74 -10.86
C LEU A 34 -6.40 -25.51 -11.00
N ARG A 35 -5.30 -25.44 -10.23
CA ARG A 35 -4.30 -24.36 -10.21
C ARG A 35 -4.83 -22.95 -9.85
N GLY A 36 -6.06 -22.87 -9.35
CA GLY A 36 -6.68 -21.62 -8.94
C GLY A 36 -7.39 -20.88 -10.07
N LEU A 37 -7.69 -19.61 -9.81
CA LEU A 37 -8.40 -18.71 -10.72
C LEU A 37 -7.51 -17.53 -11.03
N TYR A 38 -7.54 -17.09 -12.28
CA TYR A 38 -6.81 -15.91 -12.73
C TYR A 38 -7.81 -14.88 -13.22
N PHE A 39 -7.88 -13.75 -12.51
CA PHE A 39 -8.71 -12.63 -12.88
C PHE A 39 -7.87 -11.66 -13.71
N LYS A 40 -8.35 -11.35 -14.92
CA LYS A 40 -7.72 -10.35 -15.79
C LYS A 40 -8.77 -9.33 -16.17
N VAL A 41 -8.46 -8.07 -15.90
CA VAL A 41 -9.24 -6.95 -16.41
C VAL A 41 -8.81 -6.68 -17.84
N ASP A 42 -9.78 -6.53 -18.74
CA ASP A 42 -9.53 -6.08 -20.10
C ASP A 42 -10.19 -4.71 -20.28
N SER A 43 -9.46 -3.77 -20.87
CA SER A 43 -10.00 -2.43 -21.15
C SER A 43 -10.34 -2.34 -22.63
N PRO A 44 -11.56 -1.89 -22.98
CA PRO A 44 -11.88 -1.59 -24.37
C PRO A 44 -11.17 -0.32 -24.88
N THR A 45 -10.40 0.37 -24.01
CA THR A 45 -9.69 1.61 -24.33
C THR A 45 -8.20 1.49 -24.02
N GLU A 46 -7.39 2.34 -24.64
CA GLU A 46 -5.94 2.42 -24.36
C GLU A 46 -5.62 3.04 -22.98
N ASN A 47 -6.62 3.58 -22.27
CA ASN A 47 -6.46 4.22 -20.97
C ASN A 47 -6.41 3.21 -19.80
N GLY A 48 -6.41 1.91 -20.09
CA GLY A 48 -6.44 0.85 -19.08
C GLY A 48 -7.78 0.77 -18.35
N SER A 49 -7.87 -0.13 -17.38
CA SER A 49 -8.99 -0.26 -16.45
C SER A 49 -8.45 -0.87 -15.16
N SER A 50 -8.74 -0.23 -14.03
CA SER A 50 -8.42 -0.76 -12.70
C SER A 50 -9.68 -1.35 -12.07
N PHE A 51 -9.51 -2.45 -11.35
CA PHE A 51 -10.55 -3.06 -10.54
C PHE A 51 -9.92 -3.52 -9.24
N ILE A 52 -10.29 -2.88 -8.13
CA ILE A 52 -10.01 -3.39 -6.80
C ILE A 52 -11.03 -4.49 -6.55
N PHE A 53 -10.56 -5.74 -6.53
CA PHE A 53 -11.40 -6.88 -6.23
C PHE A 53 -11.27 -7.21 -4.75
N ASP A 54 -12.28 -6.82 -3.99
CA ASP A 54 -12.38 -7.24 -2.61
C ASP A 54 -12.80 -8.71 -2.53
N LEU A 55 -11.90 -9.55 -2.02
CA LEU A 55 -12.08 -11.00 -1.92
C LEU A 55 -12.72 -11.41 -0.60
N LEU A 56 -12.51 -10.62 0.45
CA LEU A 56 -12.95 -10.89 1.80
C LEU A 56 -13.77 -9.69 2.24
N ASP A 57 -15.07 -9.88 2.44
CA ASP A 57 -15.84 -8.81 3.04
C ASP A 57 -15.35 -8.67 4.49
N GLY A 58 -14.92 -7.47 4.88
CA GLY A 58 -14.42 -7.18 6.23
C GLY A 58 -15.52 -7.26 7.30
N ASP A 59 -16.76 -7.54 6.90
CA ASP A 59 -17.81 -7.92 7.82
C ASP A 59 -17.60 -9.37 8.30
N ASN A 60 -18.03 -9.69 9.52
CA ASN A 60 -17.94 -11.06 10.01
C ASN A 60 -19.08 -11.94 9.41
N ASP A 61 -19.55 -11.62 8.20
CA ASP A 61 -20.64 -12.32 7.51
C ASP A 61 -20.13 -13.06 6.27
N PRO A 62 -19.81 -14.36 6.38
CA PRO A 62 -19.28 -15.16 5.28
C PRO A 62 -20.29 -15.37 4.13
N GLU A 63 -21.53 -14.87 4.23
CA GLU A 63 -22.49 -14.86 3.13
C GLU A 63 -22.26 -13.69 2.15
N ASN A 64 -21.46 -12.69 2.51
CA ASN A 64 -21.15 -11.53 1.67
C ASN A 64 -19.81 -11.64 0.93
N ASP A 65 -18.94 -12.59 1.33
CA ASP A 65 -17.66 -12.87 0.68
C ASP A 65 -17.76 -13.23 -0.80
N ALA A 66 -16.72 -12.83 -1.55
CA ALA A 66 -16.53 -13.24 -2.94
C ALA A 66 -16.34 -14.77 -3.04
N ARG A 67 -17.16 -15.41 -3.87
CA ARG A 67 -17.21 -16.88 -4.00
C ARG A 67 -17.74 -17.33 -5.34
N ILE A 68 -17.56 -18.62 -5.62
CA ILE A 68 -18.25 -19.32 -6.70
C ILE A 68 -19.24 -20.31 -6.09
N ASP A 69 -20.52 -20.12 -6.39
CA ASP A 69 -21.58 -21.08 -6.04
C ASP A 69 -21.93 -21.92 -7.28
N LEU A 70 -21.65 -23.23 -7.20
CA LEU A 70 -21.98 -24.23 -8.22
C LEU A 70 -23.27 -24.95 -7.82
N PHE A 71 -24.37 -24.60 -8.48
CA PHE A 71 -25.65 -25.28 -8.30
C PHE A 71 -25.64 -26.56 -9.12
N TYR A 72 -25.77 -27.71 -8.47
CA TYR A 72 -25.76 -29.00 -9.14
C TYR A 72 -26.79 -29.96 -8.54
N THR A 73 -27.08 -31.00 -9.31
CA THR A 73 -28.03 -32.02 -8.93
C THR A 73 -27.36 -33.38 -9.01
N PHE A 74 -27.53 -34.21 -7.99
CA PHE A 74 -26.98 -35.56 -7.96
C PHE A 74 -28.01 -36.57 -7.48
N LYS A 75 -27.78 -37.84 -7.77
CA LYS A 75 -28.50 -38.96 -7.17
C LYS A 75 -27.58 -39.68 -6.21
N THR A 76 -28.10 -40.10 -5.07
CA THR A 76 -27.36 -40.94 -4.13
C THR A 76 -27.06 -42.29 -4.77
N LEU A 77 -26.02 -42.99 -4.30
CA LEU A 77 -25.84 -44.39 -4.66
C LEU A 77 -26.70 -45.25 -3.73
N THR A 78 -27.55 -46.11 -4.31
CA THR A 78 -28.18 -47.23 -3.60
C THR A 78 -27.52 -48.51 -4.09
N GLY A 79 -26.57 -49.05 -3.32
CA GLY A 79 -25.72 -50.16 -3.77
C GLY A 79 -24.47 -49.69 -4.53
N GLU A 80 -24.01 -50.46 -5.53
CA GLU A 80 -22.77 -50.20 -6.28
C GLU A 80 -22.98 -49.39 -7.58
N THR A 81 -24.23 -49.08 -7.98
CA THR A 81 -24.50 -48.35 -9.23
C THR A 81 -25.62 -47.30 -9.07
N CYS A 82 -25.57 -46.24 -9.88
CA CYS A 82 -26.62 -45.22 -9.95
C CYS A 82 -27.88 -45.69 -10.72
N GLU A 83 -27.79 -46.77 -11.50
CA GLU A 83 -28.84 -47.19 -12.44
C GLU A 83 -30.09 -47.73 -11.75
N GLU A 84 -29.98 -48.24 -10.52
CA GLU A 84 -31.13 -48.75 -9.74
C GLU A 84 -31.82 -47.68 -8.88
N ASN A 85 -31.34 -46.44 -8.87
CA ASN A 85 -31.89 -45.42 -7.99
C ASN A 85 -33.10 -44.68 -8.59
N THR A 86 -34.28 -44.98 -8.05
CA THR A 86 -35.57 -44.34 -8.39
C THR A 86 -35.86 -43.07 -7.59
N GLN A 87 -34.96 -42.64 -6.70
CA GLN A 87 -35.13 -41.40 -5.94
C GLN A 87 -35.08 -40.16 -6.82
N ASP A 88 -35.83 -39.15 -6.39
CA ASP A 88 -35.78 -37.83 -6.99
C ASP A 88 -34.35 -37.26 -6.86
N PRO A 89 -33.86 -36.56 -7.88
CA PRO A 89 -32.55 -35.91 -7.82
C PRO A 89 -32.48 -34.90 -6.67
N ILE A 90 -31.36 -34.87 -5.97
CA ILE A 90 -31.10 -33.91 -4.89
C ILE A 90 -30.40 -32.71 -5.47
N GLU A 91 -31.00 -31.52 -5.31
CA GLU A 91 -30.38 -30.24 -5.63
C GLU A 91 -29.54 -29.76 -4.45
N THR A 92 -28.33 -29.29 -4.73
CA THR A 92 -27.43 -28.73 -3.72
C THR A 92 -26.47 -27.72 -4.34
N VAL A 93 -25.67 -27.08 -3.49
CA VAL A 93 -24.68 -26.07 -3.88
C VAL A 93 -23.31 -26.51 -3.39
N LEU A 94 -22.34 -26.53 -4.30
CA LEU A 94 -20.92 -26.60 -3.96
C LEU A 94 -20.36 -25.18 -3.99
N ARG A 95 -19.84 -24.72 -2.85
CA ARG A 95 -19.26 -23.39 -2.71
C ARG A 95 -17.73 -23.46 -2.78
N LEU A 96 -17.13 -22.62 -3.61
CA LEU A 96 -15.69 -22.37 -3.65
C LEU A 96 -15.44 -20.95 -3.13
N ASN A 97 -14.86 -20.86 -1.95
CA ASN A 97 -14.44 -19.59 -1.34
C ASN A 97 -13.07 -19.16 -1.87
N PHE A 98 -12.72 -17.88 -1.71
CA PHE A 98 -11.41 -17.33 -2.02
C PHE A 98 -10.54 -17.16 -0.76
N ASP A 99 -10.54 -18.18 0.11
CA ASP A 99 -9.87 -18.21 1.41
C ASP A 99 -8.45 -18.81 1.36
N ALA A 100 -7.93 -19.02 0.16
CA ALA A 100 -6.58 -19.54 -0.10
C ALA A 100 -5.59 -18.41 -0.47
N ILE A 101 -4.36 -18.80 -0.81
CA ILE A 101 -3.32 -17.87 -1.22
C ILE A 101 -3.78 -17.09 -2.45
N SER A 102 -3.79 -15.77 -2.32
CA SER A 102 -4.07 -14.81 -3.39
C SER A 102 -2.79 -14.08 -3.76
N VAL A 103 -2.52 -13.94 -5.04
CA VAL A 103 -1.30 -13.30 -5.56
C VAL A 103 -1.70 -12.27 -6.60
N ASN A 104 -1.27 -11.02 -6.41
CA ASN A 104 -1.31 -10.02 -7.46
C ASN A 104 -0.07 -10.15 -8.33
N THR A 105 -0.27 -10.23 -9.65
CA THR A 105 0.81 -10.37 -10.64
C THR A 105 1.00 -9.06 -11.40
N PHE A 106 1.17 -7.96 -10.66
CA PHE A 106 1.38 -6.65 -11.27
C PHE A 106 2.60 -6.69 -12.18
N ASP A 107 2.45 -6.18 -13.39
CA ASP A 107 3.55 -5.91 -14.30
C ASP A 107 3.68 -4.40 -14.40
N ASN A 108 4.81 -3.86 -13.92
CA ASN A 108 5.01 -2.43 -13.77
C ASN A 108 6.06 -1.93 -14.74
N GLU A 109 5.63 -1.28 -15.82
CA GLU A 109 6.54 -0.58 -16.71
C GLU A 109 6.65 0.90 -16.28
N LEU A 110 7.82 1.26 -15.75
CA LEU A 110 8.16 2.67 -15.52
C LEU A 110 8.46 3.36 -16.85
N ASN A 111 8.17 4.66 -16.93
CA ASN A 111 8.68 5.48 -18.02
C ASN A 111 10.23 5.36 -18.04
N PRO A 112 10.86 5.06 -19.21
CA PRO A 112 12.31 4.89 -19.29
C PRO A 112 13.13 6.06 -18.73
N SER A 113 12.64 7.30 -18.83
CA SER A 113 13.33 8.46 -18.24
C SER A 113 13.33 8.41 -16.71
N ILE A 114 12.20 8.04 -16.11
CA ILE A 114 12.06 7.88 -14.65
C ILE A 114 12.92 6.70 -14.19
N ALA A 115 12.84 5.55 -14.87
CA ALA A 115 13.64 4.37 -14.56
C ALA A 115 15.16 4.69 -14.57
N SER A 116 15.61 5.49 -15.54
CA SER A 116 17.01 5.92 -15.61
C SER A 116 17.41 6.82 -14.44
N THR A 117 16.51 7.69 -13.96
CA THR A 117 16.78 8.55 -12.79
C THR A 117 16.90 7.72 -11.51
N LEU A 118 16.01 6.74 -11.33
CA LEU A 118 15.97 5.91 -10.13
C LEU A 118 17.11 4.89 -10.04
N ALA A 119 17.83 4.62 -11.13
CA ALA A 119 18.89 3.62 -11.15
C ALA A 119 20.13 4.03 -10.33
N ASN A 120 20.36 5.32 -10.09
CA ASN A 120 21.52 5.83 -9.35
C ASN A 120 21.13 7.08 -8.54
N PRO A 121 20.36 6.94 -7.46
CA PRO A 121 19.97 8.07 -6.63
C PRO A 121 21.19 8.65 -5.89
N ASN A 122 21.24 9.97 -5.75
CA ASN A 122 22.19 10.66 -4.89
C ASN A 122 21.70 10.58 -3.44
N ILE A 123 22.23 9.61 -2.71
CA ILE A 123 21.88 9.36 -1.31
C ILE A 123 22.64 10.26 -0.32
N ASP A 124 23.76 10.86 -0.75
CA ASP A 124 24.61 11.66 0.14
C ASP A 124 24.06 13.08 0.28
N ASP A 125 23.80 13.76 -0.85
CA ASP A 125 23.29 15.13 -0.84
C ASP A 125 21.76 15.23 -1.00
N GLY A 126 21.10 14.12 -1.28
CA GLY A 126 19.70 14.07 -1.71
C GLY A 126 19.47 14.46 -3.18
N GLU A 127 18.22 14.72 -3.53
CA GLU A 127 17.76 14.82 -4.92
C GLU A 127 16.96 16.09 -5.22
N GLU A 128 16.89 16.46 -6.51
CA GLU A 128 16.02 17.55 -6.96
C GLU A 128 14.53 17.14 -6.95
N ASN A 129 14.27 15.85 -7.16
CA ASN A 129 12.94 15.27 -7.30
C ASN A 129 12.83 14.00 -6.48
N LEU A 130 11.74 13.87 -5.73
CA LEU A 130 11.40 12.67 -4.98
C LEU A 130 10.25 11.97 -5.71
N TYR A 131 10.39 10.68 -5.96
CA TYR A 131 9.40 9.88 -6.68
C TYR A 131 8.70 8.95 -5.70
N VAL A 132 7.37 8.92 -5.74
CA VAL A 132 6.58 7.99 -4.94
C VAL A 132 5.53 7.32 -5.82
N ARG A 133 5.38 6.01 -5.69
CA ARG A 133 4.40 5.22 -6.43
C ARG A 133 4.03 3.97 -5.66
N GLY A 134 2.75 3.60 -5.66
CA GLY A 134 2.31 2.31 -5.10
C GLY A 134 2.54 1.11 -6.03
N GLY A 135 2.02 -0.06 -5.64
CA GLY A 135 2.24 -1.32 -6.36
C GLY A 135 3.63 -1.90 -6.12
N ASP A 136 4.25 -2.45 -7.18
CA ASP A 136 5.69 -2.78 -7.25
C ASP A 136 6.51 -1.47 -7.38
N GLY A 137 6.32 -0.60 -6.40
CA GLY A 137 6.38 0.85 -6.56
C GLY A 137 7.72 1.50 -6.29
N ILE A 138 7.67 2.77 -5.90
CA ILE A 138 8.84 3.60 -5.61
C ILE A 138 8.65 4.20 -4.23
N VAL A 139 9.65 4.02 -3.38
CA VAL A 139 9.73 4.63 -2.04
C VAL A 139 10.73 5.77 -2.09
N SER A 140 10.39 6.91 -1.49
CA SER A 140 11.35 7.99 -1.25
C SER A 140 11.84 7.94 0.19
N VAL A 141 13.13 8.08 0.40
CA VAL A 141 13.76 8.08 1.73
C VAL A 141 14.05 9.51 2.15
N ILE A 142 13.69 9.83 3.40
CA ILE A 142 13.90 11.13 4.03
C ILE A 142 14.77 10.92 5.26
N GLU A 143 15.95 11.51 5.24
CA GLU A 143 16.84 11.57 6.41
C GLU A 143 16.75 12.94 7.05
N LEU A 144 16.57 12.97 8.37
CA LEU A 144 16.49 14.19 9.14
C LEU A 144 17.88 14.56 9.68
N PHE A 145 18.19 15.86 9.71
CA PHE A 145 19.37 16.45 10.39
C PHE A 145 20.74 16.25 9.73
N GLY A 146 20.82 15.53 8.61
CA GLY A 146 22.04 15.44 7.79
C GLY A 146 23.14 14.57 8.40
N GLU A 147 24.39 14.91 8.07
CA GLU A 147 25.57 14.09 8.39
C GLU A 147 26.02 14.21 9.85
N ASP A 148 26.66 13.14 10.35
CA ASP A 148 27.45 13.09 11.58
C ASP A 148 28.93 13.23 11.19
N LEU A 149 29.49 14.44 11.33
CA LEU A 149 30.85 14.74 10.85
C LEU A 149 31.93 14.34 11.87
N ASP A 150 31.57 14.22 13.15
CA ASP A 150 32.49 13.86 14.22
C ASP A 150 32.50 12.36 14.57
N GLY A 151 31.53 11.61 14.03
CA GLY A 151 31.39 10.17 14.14
C GLY A 151 30.90 9.70 15.51
N ASN A 152 30.15 10.54 16.23
CA ASN A 152 29.66 10.23 17.57
C ASN A 152 28.35 9.42 17.59
N GLY A 153 27.74 9.18 16.43
CA GLY A 153 26.49 8.44 16.24
C GLY A 153 25.23 9.31 16.22
N VAL A 154 25.36 10.64 16.26
CA VAL A 154 24.26 11.61 16.22
C VAL A 154 24.60 12.67 15.17
N ALA A 155 23.65 13.01 14.30
CA ALA A 155 23.85 14.07 13.31
C ALA A 155 24.12 15.42 13.98
N ASP A 156 25.06 16.20 13.43
CA ASP A 156 25.52 17.47 14.03
C ASP A 156 24.35 18.46 14.25
N GLU A 157 23.40 18.54 13.31
CA GLU A 157 22.23 19.42 13.45
C GLU A 157 21.28 18.94 14.55
N LEU A 158 21.17 17.62 14.76
CA LEU A 158 20.36 17.07 15.84
C LEU A 158 21.01 17.34 17.21
N GLU A 159 22.34 17.20 17.31
CA GLU A 159 23.06 17.56 18.54
C GLU A 159 22.86 19.04 18.89
N PHE A 160 23.02 19.94 17.92
CA PHE A 160 22.75 21.36 18.11
C PHE A 160 21.33 21.63 18.64
N LEU A 161 20.31 20.95 18.09
CA LEU A 161 18.92 21.10 18.51
C LEU A 161 18.67 20.55 19.93
N ARG A 162 19.32 19.44 20.31
CA ARG A 162 19.27 18.86 21.66
C ARG A 162 19.81 19.84 22.70
N ASP A 163 20.91 20.51 22.38
CA ASP A 163 21.54 21.51 23.26
C ASP A 163 20.67 22.75 23.52
N GLN A 164 19.69 23.03 22.64
CA GLN A 164 18.82 24.20 22.82
C GLN A 164 17.74 23.99 23.89
N GLU A 165 17.46 22.73 24.28
CA GLU A 165 16.38 22.38 25.22
C GLU A 165 15.02 22.99 24.84
N TRP A 166 14.76 23.14 23.54
CA TRP A 166 13.53 23.74 23.02
C TRP A 166 12.33 22.82 23.20
N LEU A 167 11.21 23.41 23.62
CA LEU A 167 9.92 22.73 23.59
C LEU A 167 9.35 22.79 22.17
N ILE A 168 9.26 21.63 21.52
CA ILE A 168 8.72 21.51 20.16
C ILE A 168 7.20 21.64 20.21
N ASN A 169 6.65 22.69 19.60
CA ASN A 169 5.20 22.93 19.53
C ASN A 169 4.58 22.25 18.31
N GLU A 170 5.26 22.32 17.15
CA GLU A 170 4.83 21.68 15.90
C GLU A 170 6.04 21.42 15.02
N ALA A 171 6.11 20.26 14.37
CA ALA A 171 7.09 19.99 13.32
C ALA A 171 6.39 19.46 12.06
N ASN A 172 6.77 19.96 10.88
CA ASN A 172 6.14 19.56 9.62
C ASN A 172 7.16 19.34 8.50
N LEU A 173 6.81 18.42 7.61
CA LEU A 173 7.36 18.31 6.26
C LEU A 173 6.27 18.72 5.27
N ILE A 174 6.59 19.64 4.37
CA ILE A 174 5.70 20.05 3.28
C ILE A 174 6.29 19.58 1.96
N PHE A 175 5.60 18.64 1.32
CA PHE A 175 6.00 18.03 0.06
C PHE A 175 5.23 18.67 -1.07
N TYR A 176 5.87 19.59 -1.81
CA TYR A 176 5.26 20.23 -2.96
C TYR A 176 5.31 19.33 -4.19
N VAL A 177 4.18 19.21 -4.89
CA VAL A 177 4.09 18.44 -6.13
C VAL A 177 4.89 19.12 -7.25
N ASN A 178 5.77 18.36 -7.89
CA ASN A 178 6.47 18.76 -9.09
C ASN A 178 5.67 18.39 -10.34
N ARG A 179 4.81 19.33 -10.73
CA ARG A 179 3.90 19.22 -11.88
C ARG A 179 4.60 19.29 -13.24
N ASP A 180 5.89 19.61 -13.28
CA ASP A 180 6.66 19.71 -14.52
C ASP A 180 7.09 18.33 -15.06
N ILE A 181 7.07 17.29 -14.21
CA ILE A 181 7.52 15.94 -14.55
C ILE A 181 6.35 14.99 -14.82
N VAL A 182 5.35 14.97 -13.93
CA VAL A 182 4.15 14.14 -14.08
C VAL A 182 2.93 15.05 -14.16
N PRO A 183 1.99 14.80 -15.09
CA PRO A 183 0.76 15.58 -15.20
C PRO A 183 -0.05 15.53 -13.89
N SER A 184 -0.38 16.70 -13.35
CA SER A 184 -1.34 16.83 -12.25
C SER A 184 -2.78 16.57 -12.70
N GLY A 185 -3.67 16.29 -11.74
CA GLY A 185 -5.09 16.10 -11.95
C GLY A 185 -5.67 14.95 -11.14
N ASP A 186 -6.57 14.19 -11.76
CA ASP A 186 -7.40 13.18 -11.08
C ASP A 186 -6.61 11.94 -10.64
N ASN A 187 -5.42 11.68 -11.20
CA ASN A 187 -4.60 10.51 -10.90
C ASN A 187 -3.51 10.79 -9.84
N GLU A 188 -3.53 11.96 -9.20
CA GLU A 188 -2.60 12.27 -8.12
C GLU A 188 -3.03 11.53 -6.84
N PRO A 189 -2.09 10.88 -6.12
CA PRO A 189 -2.43 10.14 -4.93
C PRO A 189 -3.01 11.06 -3.87
N LEU A 190 -4.14 10.70 -3.28
CA LEU A 190 -4.78 11.55 -2.28
C LEU A 190 -3.97 11.62 -0.98
N ARG A 191 -3.34 10.51 -0.58
CA ARG A 191 -2.62 10.39 0.69
C ARG A 191 -1.21 9.89 0.47
N LEU A 192 -0.27 10.53 1.18
CA LEU A 192 1.07 10.01 1.41
C LEU A 192 1.22 9.66 2.87
N VAL A 193 2.01 8.62 3.14
CA VAL A 193 2.30 8.12 4.48
C VAL A 193 3.81 8.11 4.67
N ILE A 194 4.24 8.51 5.87
CA ILE A 194 5.64 8.43 6.30
C ILE A 194 5.76 7.46 7.47
N TYR A 195 6.80 6.63 7.48
CA TYR A 195 7.07 5.64 8.53
C TYR A 195 8.58 5.44 8.74
N GLU A 196 8.97 4.80 9.84
CA GLU A 196 10.36 4.52 10.17
C GLU A 196 10.87 3.29 9.41
N THR A 197 12.06 3.38 8.80
CA THR A 197 12.70 2.22 8.17
C THR A 197 13.25 1.24 9.22
N GLY A 198 13.25 -0.06 8.91
CA GLY A 198 13.90 -1.11 9.69
C GLY A 198 13.19 -1.61 10.96
N ASN A 199 12.03 -1.06 11.34
CA ASN A 199 11.33 -1.43 12.58
C ASN A 199 9.80 -1.61 12.42
N ASP A 200 9.27 -1.63 11.20
CA ASP A 200 7.83 -1.87 10.91
C ASP A 200 6.90 -0.92 11.68
N ASN A 201 7.38 0.30 11.95
CA ASN A 201 6.73 1.23 12.86
C ASN A 201 6.34 2.53 12.13
N PHE A 202 5.10 2.95 12.37
CA PHE A 202 4.70 4.32 12.07
C PHE A 202 5.23 5.29 13.12
N LEU A 203 5.22 6.57 12.76
CA LEU A 203 5.72 7.62 13.65
C LEU A 203 4.83 7.74 14.91
N ALA A 204 5.43 8.21 16.01
CA ALA A 204 4.74 8.46 17.27
C ALA A 204 3.55 9.44 17.15
N ASP A 205 3.50 10.21 16.07
CA ASP A 205 2.42 11.12 15.72
C ASP A 205 1.12 10.41 15.31
N LEU A 206 1.20 9.25 14.66
CA LEU A 206 0.03 8.53 14.15
C LEU A 206 -1.03 8.24 15.23
N PRO A 207 -0.70 7.60 16.38
CA PRO A 207 -1.70 7.31 17.40
C PRO A 207 -2.18 8.55 18.19
N LEU A 208 -1.53 9.70 18.01
CA LEU A 208 -1.87 10.96 18.68
C LEU A 208 -2.72 11.89 17.82
N ASP A 209 -2.97 11.52 16.57
CA ASP A 209 -3.86 12.25 15.68
C ASP A 209 -5.31 12.19 16.21
N PRO A 210 -5.98 13.35 16.43
CA PRO A 210 -7.33 13.38 16.99
C PRO A 210 -8.39 12.75 16.08
N THR A 211 -8.08 12.54 14.80
CA THR A 211 -8.97 11.95 13.80
C THR A 211 -8.67 10.47 13.54
N SER A 212 -7.80 9.82 14.32
CA SER A 212 -7.42 8.42 14.11
C SER A 212 -8.60 7.42 14.19
N GLY A 213 -9.71 7.82 14.81
CA GLY A 213 -10.94 7.01 14.94
C GLY A 213 -12.00 7.30 13.88
N GLU A 214 -11.72 8.17 12.91
CA GLU A 214 -12.65 8.52 11.83
C GLU A 214 -12.58 7.50 10.67
N GLU A 215 -13.50 7.64 9.72
CA GLU A 215 -13.49 6.84 8.48
C GLU A 215 -12.25 7.16 7.61
N PRO A 216 -11.76 6.22 6.78
CA PRO A 216 -10.48 6.33 6.06
C PRO A 216 -10.19 7.66 5.35
N PHE A 217 -11.22 8.29 4.79
CA PHE A 217 -11.08 9.57 4.08
C PHE A 217 -10.80 10.74 5.03
N GLU A 218 -11.44 10.76 6.21
CA GLU A 218 -11.35 11.81 7.23
C GLU A 218 -10.34 11.46 8.34
N ALA A 219 -9.81 10.25 8.33
CA ALA A 219 -8.86 9.78 9.34
C ALA A 219 -7.45 10.34 9.10
N LEU A 220 -6.73 10.54 10.21
CA LEU A 220 -5.31 10.91 10.25
C LEU A 220 -4.98 12.20 9.46
N VAL A 221 -5.91 13.16 9.38
CA VAL A 221 -5.72 14.37 8.55
C VAL A 221 -4.71 15.36 9.12
N ASP A 222 -4.39 15.26 10.42
CA ASP A 222 -3.40 16.11 11.06
C ASP A 222 -1.97 15.59 10.82
N HIS A 223 -1.77 14.28 10.93
CA HIS A 223 -0.49 13.61 10.70
C HIS A 223 -0.20 13.41 9.19
N TYR A 224 -1.15 12.84 8.46
CA TYR A 224 -1.06 12.50 7.04
C TYR A 224 -2.02 13.35 6.20
N GLY A 225 -1.84 14.67 6.24
CA GLY A 225 -2.73 15.60 5.54
C GLY A 225 -2.97 15.21 4.07
N PRO A 226 -4.23 15.26 3.59
CA PRO A 226 -4.53 14.93 2.20
C PRO A 226 -3.86 15.91 1.24
N LEU A 227 -3.80 15.52 -0.04
CA LEU A 227 -3.34 16.39 -1.11
C LEU A 227 -4.13 17.71 -1.12
N GLU A 228 -3.45 18.80 -0.81
CA GLU A 228 -4.01 20.14 -0.96
C GLU A 228 -3.99 20.51 -2.44
N ARG A 229 -5.11 21.01 -2.94
CA ARG A 229 -5.27 21.37 -4.35
C ARG A 229 -5.33 22.88 -4.53
N GLY A 230 -4.67 23.36 -5.58
CA GLY A 230 -4.70 24.76 -5.98
C GLY A 230 -6.05 25.18 -6.58
N THR A 231 -6.18 26.46 -6.90
CA THR A 231 -7.39 27.01 -7.57
C THR A 231 -7.67 26.39 -8.95
N ASP A 232 -6.68 25.73 -9.55
CA ASP A 232 -6.76 24.99 -10.81
C ASP A 232 -7.17 23.51 -10.61
N ALA A 233 -7.53 23.12 -9.39
CA ALA A 233 -7.83 21.75 -8.96
C ALA A 233 -6.66 20.75 -9.06
N ASN A 234 -5.45 21.21 -9.38
CA ASN A 234 -4.24 20.37 -9.40
C ASN A 234 -3.60 20.30 -8.02
N GLY A 235 -2.95 19.17 -7.71
CA GLY A 235 -2.23 18.95 -6.46
C GLY A 235 -1.11 19.97 -6.24
N ASP A 236 -1.12 20.67 -5.11
CA ASP A 236 -0.11 21.67 -4.73
C ASP A 236 0.91 21.08 -3.76
N PHE A 237 0.47 20.56 -2.62
CA PHE A 237 1.35 19.94 -1.64
C PHE A 237 0.65 18.95 -0.72
N TYR A 238 1.46 18.12 -0.06
CA TYR A 238 1.06 17.34 1.12
C TYR A 238 1.74 17.95 2.35
N LYS A 239 1.00 18.09 3.45
CA LYS A 239 1.57 18.48 4.75
C LYS A 239 1.55 17.26 5.67
N ILE A 240 2.73 16.83 6.10
CA ILE A 240 2.90 15.75 7.07
C ILE A 240 3.42 16.33 8.37
N ARG A 241 2.66 16.17 9.46
CA ARG A 241 3.04 16.66 10.79
C ARG A 241 3.80 15.57 11.55
N ILE A 242 5.03 15.83 11.96
CA ILE A 242 5.91 14.86 12.64
C ILE A 242 6.40 15.38 14.00
N THR A 243 5.53 16.15 14.67
CA THR A 243 5.84 16.87 15.90
C THR A 243 6.39 15.98 17.00
N ASN A 244 5.72 14.86 17.29
CA ASN A 244 6.09 13.98 18.39
C ASN A 244 7.34 13.18 18.05
N HIS A 245 7.48 12.71 16.80
CA HIS A 245 8.70 12.08 16.34
C HIS A 245 9.91 13.02 16.51
N VAL A 246 9.85 14.26 16.01
CA VAL A 246 10.92 15.25 16.17
C VAL A 246 11.16 15.61 17.63
N SER A 247 10.09 15.77 18.43
CA SER A 247 10.22 16.01 19.87
C SER A 247 10.91 14.87 20.59
N ASN A 248 10.67 13.61 20.22
CA ASN A 248 11.33 12.47 20.83
C ASN A 248 12.81 12.38 20.46
N LEU A 249 13.16 12.72 19.21
CA LEU A 249 14.55 12.78 18.75
C LEU A 249 15.35 13.87 19.49
N ILE A 250 14.74 15.02 19.76
CA ILE A 250 15.38 16.16 20.45
C ILE A 250 15.34 16.01 21.97
N ASN A 251 14.19 15.66 22.56
CA ASN A 251 13.95 15.78 24.00
C ASN A 251 13.88 14.42 24.74
N SER A 252 14.04 13.29 24.05
CA SER A 252 13.90 11.95 24.67
C SER A 252 14.94 10.94 24.17
N ASP A 253 16.02 11.42 23.56
CA ASP A 253 17.15 10.62 23.07
C ASP A 253 16.74 9.41 22.20
N SER A 254 15.68 9.57 21.41
CA SER A 254 15.27 8.55 20.44
C SER A 254 16.28 8.46 19.29
N THR A 255 16.41 7.28 18.71
CA THR A 255 17.33 7.01 17.60
C THR A 255 16.82 7.67 16.31
N ASN A 256 17.66 8.48 15.67
CA ASN A 256 17.36 9.06 14.36
C ASN A 256 17.51 7.97 13.28
N VAL A 257 16.40 7.50 12.74
CA VAL A 257 16.37 6.51 11.65
C VAL A 257 15.82 7.16 10.37
N PRO A 258 16.25 6.71 9.18
CA PRO A 258 15.68 7.18 7.93
C PRO A 258 14.17 6.90 7.89
N LEU A 259 13.43 7.82 7.29
CA LEU A 259 12.00 7.72 7.12
C LEU A 259 11.66 7.35 5.68
N ALA A 260 10.70 6.46 5.47
CA ALA A 260 10.20 6.09 4.15
C ALA A 260 8.87 6.79 3.87
N LEU A 261 8.77 7.43 2.70
CA LEU A 261 7.58 8.10 2.18
C LEU A 261 6.97 7.28 1.04
N VAL A 262 5.69 6.94 1.19
CA VAL A 262 4.96 6.08 0.27
C VAL A 262 3.55 6.62 -0.01
N VAL A 263 2.94 6.15 -1.10
CA VAL A 263 1.53 6.38 -1.40
C VAL A 263 0.66 5.48 -0.53
N SER A 264 -0.51 5.95 -0.12
CA SER A 264 -1.53 5.12 0.54
C SER A 264 -2.93 5.38 -0.03
N GLN A 265 -3.69 4.31 -0.29
CA GLN A 265 -5.12 4.40 -0.61
C GLN A 265 -6.01 4.37 0.63
N ASN A 266 -5.46 3.92 1.76
CA ASN A 266 -6.18 3.84 3.02
C ASN A 266 -5.18 3.97 4.17
N VAL A 267 -5.20 5.14 4.82
CA VAL A 267 -4.27 5.48 5.91
C VAL A 267 -4.61 4.78 7.23
N THR A 268 -5.77 4.12 7.34
CA THR A 268 -6.16 3.36 8.54
C THR A 268 -5.75 1.88 8.47
N VAL A 269 -5.08 1.46 7.40
CA VAL A 269 -4.50 0.13 7.28
C VAL A 269 -3.05 0.18 7.77
N PHE A 270 -2.82 -0.42 8.93
CA PHE A 270 -1.52 -0.39 9.62
C PHE A 270 -0.68 -1.66 9.42
N ASP A 271 -1.20 -2.66 8.72
CA ASP A 271 -0.44 -3.86 8.42
C ASP A 271 0.69 -3.55 7.42
N PHE A 272 1.82 -4.23 7.58
CA PHE A 272 2.94 -4.20 6.66
C PHE A 272 2.94 -5.43 5.75
N GLN A 273 3.58 -5.29 4.58
CA GLN A 273 3.85 -6.38 3.65
C GLN A 273 5.36 -6.47 3.43
N ASP A 274 5.90 -7.67 3.61
CA ASP A 274 7.31 -7.95 3.40
C ASP A 274 7.68 -7.84 1.92
N LEU A 275 8.81 -7.21 1.65
CA LEU A 275 9.42 -7.19 0.34
C LEU A 275 10.14 -8.53 0.11
N GLU A 276 10.12 -9.02 -1.14
CA GLU A 276 10.91 -10.21 -1.50
C GLU A 276 12.41 -9.96 -1.31
N ASN A 277 12.86 -8.73 -1.56
CA ASN A 277 14.23 -8.30 -1.40
C ASN A 277 14.30 -6.98 -0.62
N SER A 278 15.15 -6.95 0.41
CA SER A 278 15.48 -5.73 1.16
C SER A 278 15.98 -4.63 0.24
N GLN A 279 15.48 -3.41 0.44
CA GLN A 279 15.94 -2.20 -0.25
C GLN A 279 16.77 -1.33 0.70
N ALA A 280 17.74 -0.59 0.17
CA ALA A 280 18.50 0.37 0.96
C ALA A 280 17.58 1.51 1.47
N PRO A 281 17.85 2.11 2.64
CA PRO A 281 18.94 1.80 3.59
C PRO A 281 18.63 0.65 4.57
N GLY A 282 17.46 0.00 4.46
CA GLY A 282 17.00 -1.02 5.40
C GLY A 282 15.49 -1.21 5.36
N ILE A 283 14.91 -1.09 4.17
CA ILE A 283 13.48 -1.20 3.93
C ILE A 283 13.20 -2.66 3.58
N ASP A 284 12.66 -3.40 4.54
CA ASP A 284 12.30 -4.82 4.39
C ASP A 284 10.80 -5.01 4.15
N ASN A 285 9.99 -3.99 4.42
CA ASN A 285 8.55 -3.99 4.21
C ASN A 285 8.01 -2.58 3.94
N VAL A 286 6.76 -2.56 3.50
CA VAL A 286 5.99 -1.35 3.22
C VAL A 286 4.57 -1.49 3.80
N PRO A 287 3.88 -0.40 4.13
CA PRO A 287 2.47 -0.45 4.48
C PRO A 287 1.64 -1.16 3.41
N ALA A 288 0.74 -2.06 3.81
CA ALA A 288 -0.09 -2.85 2.90
C ALA A 288 -0.95 -1.99 1.97
N SER A 289 -1.36 -0.81 2.44
CA SER A 289 -2.11 0.18 1.66
C SER A 289 -1.35 0.78 0.48
N THR A 290 -0.02 0.67 0.46
CA THR A 290 0.83 1.09 -0.66
C THR A 290 0.78 0.10 -1.82
N VAL A 291 0.75 -1.20 -1.52
CA VAL A 291 0.81 -2.28 -2.53
C VAL A 291 -0.41 -2.27 -3.45
N VAL A 292 -1.56 -1.85 -2.95
CA VAL A 292 -2.82 -1.81 -3.71
C VAL A 292 -3.04 -0.49 -4.48
N SER A 293 -2.14 0.49 -4.34
CA SER A 293 -2.26 1.78 -5.02
C SER A 293 -1.62 1.78 -6.41
N PRO A 294 -2.37 2.09 -7.49
CA PRO A 294 -1.77 2.26 -8.82
C PRO A 294 -1.16 3.65 -9.03
N GLU A 295 -1.43 4.58 -8.12
CA GLU A 295 -1.11 6.01 -8.25
C GLU A 295 0.34 6.32 -7.84
N GLY A 296 0.85 7.42 -8.40
CA GLY A 296 2.16 7.93 -8.09
C GLY A 296 2.28 9.41 -8.44
N THR A 297 3.26 10.08 -7.83
CA THR A 297 3.54 11.49 -8.07
C THR A 297 5.03 11.79 -7.92
N VAL A 298 5.42 12.98 -8.33
CA VAL A 298 6.78 13.51 -8.18
C VAL A 298 6.70 14.75 -7.31
N LEU A 299 7.58 14.84 -6.33
CA LEU A 299 7.66 15.92 -5.36
C LEU A 299 8.99 16.66 -5.54
N HIS A 300 9.03 17.93 -5.19
CA HIS A 300 10.29 18.67 -5.12
C HIS A 300 11.13 18.19 -3.92
N GLY A 301 12.39 17.83 -4.18
CA GLY A 301 13.35 17.42 -3.15
C GLY A 301 14.09 18.60 -2.50
N ASN A 302 15.09 18.28 -1.69
CA ASN A 302 15.92 19.27 -0.97
C ASN A 302 16.85 20.05 -1.92
N ARG A 303 17.21 19.49 -3.08
CA ARG A 303 18.12 20.13 -4.05
C ARG A 303 17.42 20.90 -5.16
N THR A 304 16.08 20.97 -5.16
CA THR A 304 15.34 21.71 -6.18
C THR A 304 15.84 23.16 -6.31
N SER A 305 15.89 23.63 -7.57
CA SER A 305 16.18 25.03 -7.89
C SER A 305 15.05 25.98 -7.49
N ASN A 306 13.84 25.45 -7.26
CA ASN A 306 12.71 26.23 -6.76
C ASN A 306 12.76 26.37 -5.23
N GLU A 307 13.41 27.42 -4.74
CA GLU A 307 13.62 27.65 -3.31
C GLU A 307 12.34 27.70 -2.47
N ALA A 308 11.23 28.16 -3.07
CA ALA A 308 9.93 28.25 -2.39
C ALA A 308 9.26 26.89 -2.19
N LYS A 309 9.57 25.92 -3.06
CA LYS A 309 9.01 24.56 -3.02
C LYS A 309 9.98 23.51 -2.48
N ARG A 310 11.17 23.93 -2.06
CA ARG A 310 12.22 23.05 -1.52
C ARG A 310 11.74 22.38 -0.24
N LEU A 311 11.90 21.05 -0.17
CA LEU A 311 11.62 20.28 1.04
C LEU A 311 12.52 20.75 2.19
N LYS A 312 11.90 21.05 3.33
CA LYS A 312 12.54 21.50 4.57
C LYS A 312 11.76 20.96 5.76
N LEU A 313 12.47 20.68 6.85
CA LEU A 313 11.85 20.46 8.16
C LEU A 313 11.47 21.82 8.77
N GLN A 314 10.19 22.03 9.02
CA GLN A 314 9.67 23.23 9.68
C GLN A 314 9.42 22.93 11.15
N ILE A 315 10.15 23.58 12.05
CA ILE A 315 9.99 23.41 13.50
C ILE A 315 9.48 24.72 14.11
N PHE A 316 8.35 24.66 14.78
CA PHE A 316 7.83 25.71 15.65
C PHE A 316 8.10 25.31 17.10
N TYR A 317 8.77 26.19 17.84
CA TYR A 317 9.27 25.86 19.18
C TYR A 317 9.10 27.02 20.17
N THR A 318 9.23 26.68 21.45
CA THR A 318 9.29 27.63 22.56
C THR A 318 10.66 27.53 23.23
N GLU A 319 11.32 28.66 23.40
CA GLU A 319 12.61 28.73 24.09
C GLU A 319 12.44 28.57 25.62
N PRO A 320 13.34 27.84 26.29
CA PRO A 320 13.38 27.82 27.75
C PRO A 320 13.76 29.21 28.31
N ASN A 321 13.23 29.55 29.49
CA ASN A 321 13.49 30.82 30.18
C ASN A 321 14.87 30.87 30.86
#